data_AF-A0A3Q9UYM3-F1
#
_entry.id   AF-A0A3Q9UYM3-F1
#
_cell.length_a   1.000
_cell.length_b   1.000
_cell.length_c   1.000
_cell.angle_alpha   90.00
_cell.angle_beta   90.00
_cell.angle_gamma   90.00
#
_symmetry.space_group_name_H-M   'P 1'
#
loop_
_entity.id
_entity.type
_entity.pdbx_description
1 polymer ?
#
loop_
_entity_poly.entity_id
_entity_poly.type
_entity_poly.pdbx_seq_one_letter_code
_entity_poly.pdbx_strand_id
1 'polypeptide(L)'
;MADYKVTLPWDFPYDQRTRAGVTVTKAYGYEGPLTAEQADEIEADGQFVVEQIEAEQITKPLTKAELLARAETDGLTLDVTKDNTRDEIVAAIEAATQD
;
A
#
# COMPACT_ATOMS: atom_id res chain seq x y z
N MET A 1 -3.12 5.26 -7.24
CA MET A 1 -2.50 4.38 -8.25
C MET A 1 -1.49 3.55 -7.52
N ALA A 2 -1.57 2.23 -7.63
CA ALA A 2 -0.59 1.33 -7.06
C ALA A 2 0.38 0.93 -8.17
N ASP A 3 1.63 0.67 -7.80
CA ASP A 3 2.58 0.05 -8.71
C ASP A 3 2.27 -1.44 -8.82
N TYR A 4 2.40 -1.99 -10.02
CA TYR A 4 2.21 -3.39 -10.29
C TYR A 4 3.38 -3.92 -11.08
N LYS A 5 3.68 -5.19 -10.84
CA LYS A 5 4.54 -6.01 -11.67
C LYS A 5 3.66 -6.97 -12.45
N VAL A 6 3.73 -6.89 -13.77
CA VAL A 6 3.01 -7.77 -14.67
C VAL A 6 4.02 -8.58 -15.46
N THR A 7 3.89 -9.90 -15.45
CA THR A 7 4.78 -10.78 -16.21
C THR A 7 3.99 -11.73 -17.10
N LEU A 8 4.65 -12.21 -18.15
CA LEU A 8 4.13 -13.27 -19.01
C LEU A 8 4.69 -14.61 -18.56
N PRO A 9 3.94 -15.72 -18.73
CA PRO A 9 4.43 -17.04 -18.39
C PRO A 9 5.64 -17.41 -19.26
N TRP A 10 6.52 -18.24 -18.71
CA TRP A 10 7.73 -18.68 -19.41
C TRP A 10 7.43 -19.38 -20.74
N ASP A 11 6.31 -20.10 -20.82
CA ASP A 11 5.86 -20.81 -22.03
C ASP A 11 5.15 -19.90 -23.04
N PHE A 12 5.00 -18.59 -22.76
CA PHE A 12 4.29 -17.69 -23.66
C PHE A 12 4.97 -17.65 -25.04
N PRO A 13 4.23 -17.85 -26.15
CA PRO A 13 4.81 -18.09 -27.47
C PRO A 13 5.40 -16.85 -28.15
N TYR A 14 5.12 -15.64 -27.65
CA TYR A 14 5.57 -14.38 -28.24
C TYR A 14 6.49 -13.58 -27.30
N ASP A 15 7.28 -12.66 -27.85
CA ASP A 15 8.21 -11.82 -27.08
C ASP A 15 7.51 -10.75 -26.22
N GLN A 16 6.28 -10.37 -26.56
CA GLN A 16 5.49 -9.39 -25.81
C GLN A 16 3.99 -9.57 -26.06
N ARG A 17 3.17 -8.99 -25.18
CA ARG A 17 1.72 -8.86 -25.33
C ARG A 17 1.27 -7.51 -24.80
N THR A 18 0.27 -6.93 -25.46
CA THR A 18 -0.34 -5.67 -25.03
C THR A 18 -1.78 -5.91 -24.56
N ARG A 19 -2.15 -5.39 -23.39
CA ARG A 19 -3.50 -5.48 -22.82
C ARG A 19 -3.81 -4.22 -22.01
N ALA A 20 -5.03 -3.70 -22.09
CA ALA A 20 -5.44 -2.45 -21.43
C ALA A 20 -4.48 -1.25 -21.66
N GLY A 21 -3.85 -1.20 -22.84
CA GLY A 21 -2.82 -0.21 -23.19
C GLY A 21 -1.43 -0.44 -22.59
N VAL A 22 -1.24 -1.50 -21.80
CA VAL A 22 0.03 -1.88 -21.17
C VAL A 22 0.73 -2.93 -22.03
N THR A 23 1.99 -2.69 -22.39
CA THR A 23 2.81 -3.67 -23.12
C THR A 23 3.73 -4.39 -22.14
N VAL A 24 3.57 -5.70 -22.04
CA VAL A 24 4.34 -6.59 -21.17
C VAL A 24 5.30 -7.38 -22.03
N THR A 25 6.60 -7.30 -21.74
CA THR A 25 7.61 -8.08 -22.45
C THR A 25 7.84 -9.42 -21.74
N LYS A 26 8.15 -10.48 -22.49
CA LYS A 26 8.48 -11.78 -21.91
C LYS A 26 9.81 -11.75 -21.13
N ALA A 27 10.77 -10.97 -21.62
CA ALA A 27 12.10 -10.89 -21.03
C ALA A 27 12.12 -10.17 -19.68
N TYR A 28 11.34 -9.09 -19.52
CA TYR A 28 11.42 -8.21 -18.35
C TYR A 28 10.08 -7.93 -17.67
N GLY A 29 8.96 -8.34 -18.28
CA GLY A 29 7.64 -7.99 -17.82
C GLY A 29 7.30 -6.52 -18.08
N TYR A 30 6.44 -5.98 -17.22
CA TYR A 30 6.09 -4.59 -17.05
C TYR A 30 6.13 -4.29 -15.54
N GLU A 31 6.72 -3.16 -15.16
CA GLU A 31 6.71 -2.66 -13.79
C GLU A 31 6.34 -1.18 -13.83
N GLY A 32 5.29 -0.80 -13.11
CA GLY A 32 4.85 0.59 -13.04
C GLY A 32 3.41 0.78 -12.59
N PRO A 33 2.93 2.03 -12.58
CA PRO A 33 1.62 2.35 -12.06
C PRO A 33 0.52 1.90 -13.01
N LEU A 34 -0.44 1.12 -12.49
CA LEU A 34 -1.66 0.77 -13.20
C LEU A 34 -2.88 1.38 -12.51
N THR A 35 -3.90 1.71 -13.29
CA THR A 35 -5.23 1.96 -12.72
C THR A 35 -5.86 0.64 -12.27
N ALA A 36 -6.81 0.71 -11.34
CA ALA A 36 -7.54 -0.48 -10.90
C ALA A 36 -8.23 -1.19 -12.07
N GLU A 37 -8.80 -0.41 -13.01
CA GLU A 37 -9.42 -0.93 -14.23
C GLU A 37 -8.41 -1.66 -15.13
N GLN A 38 -7.21 -1.09 -15.34
CA GLN A 38 -6.16 -1.75 -16.13
C GLN A 38 -5.68 -3.05 -15.49
N ALA A 39 -5.50 -3.06 -14.17
CA ALA A 39 -5.09 -4.26 -13.45
C ALA A 39 -6.15 -5.37 -13.55
N ASP A 40 -7.43 -5.03 -13.37
CA ASP A 40 -8.56 -5.97 -13.49
C ASP A 40 -8.68 -6.53 -14.91
N GLU A 41 -8.55 -5.70 -15.94
CA GLU A 41 -8.61 -6.16 -17.34
C GLU A 41 -7.43 -7.06 -17.75
N ILE A 42 -6.26 -6.86 -17.14
CA ILE A 42 -5.06 -7.67 -17.36
C ILE A 42 -5.18 -8.99 -16.60
N GLU A 43 -5.67 -8.98 -15.36
CA GLU A 43 -5.92 -10.18 -14.56
C GLU A 43 -7.00 -11.06 -15.20
N ALA A 44 -8.08 -10.44 -15.69
CA ALA A 44 -9.18 -11.13 -16.36
C ALA A 44 -8.77 -11.81 -17.69
N ASP A 45 -7.66 -11.39 -18.32
CA ASP A 45 -7.13 -12.04 -19.53
C ASP A 45 -6.58 -13.45 -19.22
N GLY A 46 -6.20 -13.73 -17.97
CA GLY A 46 -5.77 -15.05 -17.48
C GLY A 46 -4.43 -15.54 -18.02
N GLN A 47 -3.74 -14.72 -18.81
CA GLN A 47 -2.43 -15.02 -19.42
C GLN A 47 -1.29 -14.24 -18.78
N PHE A 48 -1.60 -13.27 -17.91
CA PHE A 48 -0.62 -12.48 -17.19
C PHE A 48 -0.56 -12.92 -15.74
N VAL A 49 0.62 -12.82 -15.14
CA VAL A 49 0.78 -12.86 -13.69
C VAL A 49 0.90 -11.42 -13.22
N VAL A 50 -0.08 -10.97 -12.44
CA VAL A 50 -0.16 -9.61 -11.90
C VAL A 50 0.17 -9.66 -10.42
N GLU A 51 1.17 -8.91 -10.01
CA GLU A 51 1.58 -8.75 -8.61
C GLU A 51 1.47 -7.27 -8.27
N GLN A 52 0.68 -6.93 -7.24
CA GLN A 52 0.67 -5.57 -6.73
C GLN A 52 1.98 -5.33 -5.96
N ILE A 53 2.72 -4.31 -6.37
CA ILE A 53 3.84 -3.80 -5.58
C ILE A 53 3.21 -2.92 -4.52
N GLU A 54 2.93 -3.51 -3.36
CA GLU A 54 2.64 -2.71 -2.19
C GLU A 54 3.86 -1.82 -1.95
N ALA A 55 3.69 -0.52 -2.18
CA ALA A 55 4.63 0.46 -1.68
C ALA A 55 4.70 0.21 -0.19
N GLU A 56 5.82 -0.38 0.27
CA GLU A 56 6.07 -0.67 1.67
C GLU A 56 5.74 0.63 2.42
N GLN A 57 4.57 0.66 3.05
CA GLN A 57 4.17 1.77 3.88
C GLN A 57 5.16 1.67 5.02
N ILE A 58 6.29 2.36 4.90
CA ILE A 58 7.16 2.64 6.02
C ILE A 58 6.34 3.59 6.89
N THR A 59 5.33 3.06 7.57
CA THR A 59 4.74 3.66 8.76
C THR A 59 5.86 3.60 9.78
N LYS A 60 6.79 4.55 9.69
CA LYS A 60 7.66 4.83 10.82
C LYS A 60 6.72 4.94 12.01
N PRO A 61 6.96 4.18 13.09
CA PRO A 61 6.12 4.28 14.26
C PRO A 61 6.08 5.75 14.65
N LEU A 62 4.86 6.32 14.67
CA LEU A 62 4.66 7.72 15.03
C LEU A 62 5.44 8.01 16.32
N THR A 63 6.20 9.09 16.30
CA THR A 63 6.88 9.56 17.49
C THR A 63 5.83 9.98 18.54
N LYS A 64 6.25 10.08 19.81
CA LYS A 64 5.35 10.51 20.90
C LYS A 64 4.64 11.83 20.58
N ALA A 65 5.35 12.78 19.96
CA ALA A 65 4.82 14.07 19.56
C ALA A 65 3.76 13.95 18.47
N GLU A 66 3.97 13.08 17.47
CA GLU A 66 3.00 12.85 16.40
C GLU A 66 1.74 12.12 16.90
N LEU A 67 1.88 11.21 17.87
CA LEU A 67 0.73 10.56 18.52
C LEU A 67 -0.13 11.57 19.28
N LEU A 68 0.48 12.46 20.07
CA LEU A 68 -0.24 13.50 20.80
C LEU A 68 -0.91 14.49 19.84
N ALA A 69 -0.19 14.97 18.82
CA ALA A 69 -0.76 15.88 17.83
C ALA A 69 -1.91 15.26 17.04
N ARG A 70 -1.84 13.95 16.77
CA ARG A 70 -2.93 13.21 16.14
C ARG A 70 -4.15 13.14 17.05
N ALA A 71 -3.96 12.82 18.33
CA ALA A 71 -5.03 12.78 19.30
C ALA A 71 -5.72 14.14 19.48
N GLU A 72 -4.94 15.23 19.53
CA GLU A 72 -5.48 16.60 19.55
C GLU A 72 -6.29 16.92 18.30
N THR A 73 -5.84 16.48 17.12
CA THR A 73 -6.57 16.66 15.85
C THR A 73 -7.87 15.86 15.81
N ASP A 74 -7.87 14.65 16.35
CA ASP A 74 -9.04 13.80 16.51
C ASP A 74 -9.97 14.29 17.65
N GLY A 75 -9.60 15.36 18.37
CA GLY A 75 -10.40 15.94 19.46
C GLY A 75 -10.39 15.10 20.74
N LEU A 76 -9.45 14.15 20.86
CA LEU A 76 -9.31 13.28 22.02
C LEU A 76 -8.64 14.05 23.16
N THR A 77 -9.28 14.03 24.33
CA THR A 77 -8.69 14.57 25.56
C THR A 77 -7.90 13.46 26.24
N LEU A 78 -6.57 13.50 26.11
CA LEU A 78 -5.68 12.53 26.74
C LEU A 78 -5.10 13.08 28.05
N ASP A 79 -5.13 12.30 29.13
CA ASP A 79 -4.41 12.57 30.38
C ASP A 79 -2.97 12.03 30.32
N VAL A 80 -2.26 12.31 29.22
CA VAL A 80 -0.86 11.90 29.04
C VAL A 80 -0.01 13.09 28.63
N THR A 81 1.23 13.11 29.11
CA THR A 81 2.21 14.17 28.86
C THR A 81 3.37 13.66 28.02
N LYS A 82 4.23 14.56 27.53
CA LYS A 82 5.47 14.20 26.81
C LYS A 82 6.44 13.33 27.62
N ASP A 83 6.30 13.31 28.94
CA ASP A 83 7.10 12.52 29.86
C ASP A 83 6.65 11.05 29.93
N ASN A 84 5.40 10.74 29.53
CA ASN A 84 4.90 9.37 29.44
C ASN A 84 5.60 8.59 28.32
N THR A 85 5.66 7.28 28.45
CA THR A 85 6.20 6.38 27.43
C THR A 85 5.30 6.33 26.20
N ARG A 86 5.85 5.88 25.07
CA ARG A 86 5.07 5.80 23.82
C ARG A 86 3.88 4.86 23.98
N ASP A 87 4.07 3.71 24.63
CA ASP A 87 3.01 2.74 24.90
C ASP A 87 1.88 3.31 25.75
N GLU A 88 2.19 4.11 26.78
CA GLU A 88 1.15 4.77 27.60
C GLU A 88 0.32 5.76 26.77
N ILE A 89 0.95 6.50 25.86
CA ILE A 89 0.25 7.43 24.97
C ILE A 89 -0.65 6.66 23.99
N VAL A 90 -0.16 5.57 23.40
CA VAL A 90 -0.96 4.72 22.50
C VAL A 90 -2.15 4.12 23.25
N ALA A 91 -1.93 3.55 24.43
CA ALA A 91 -2.99 2.98 25.25
C ALA A 91 -4.06 4.01 25.63
N ALA A 92 -3.66 5.26 25.93
CA ALA A 92 -4.61 6.34 26.21
C ALA A 92 -5.43 6.74 24.97
N ILE A 93 -4.81 6.77 23.78
CA ILE A 93 -5.51 7.02 22.51
C ILE A 93 -6.53 5.92 22.23
N GLU A 94 -6.12 4.66 22.36
CA GLU A 94 -7.02 3.51 22.18
C GLU A 94 -8.19 3.56 23.16
N ALA A 95 -7.92 3.81 24.44
CA ALA A 95 -8.96 3.94 25.46
C ALA A 95 -9.95 5.07 25.16
N ALA A 96 -9.46 6.23 24.70
CA ALA A 96 -10.30 7.38 24.38
C ALA A 96 -11.10 7.22 23.06
N THR A 97 -10.68 6.31 22.18
CA THR A 97 -11.37 6.05 20.90
C THR A 97 -12.44 4.95 21.04
N GLN A 98 -12.39 4.14 22.11
CA GLN A 98 -13.35 3.06 22.37
C GLN A 98 -14.56 3.45 23.25
N ASP A 99 -14.60 4.68 23.77
CA ASP A 99 -15.73 5.24 24.54
C ASP A 99 -16.79 5.87 23.61
#